data_AF-A0A966YP64-F1
#
_entry.id   AF-A0A966YP64-F1
#
_cell.length_a   1.000
_cell.length_b   1.000
_cell.length_c   1.000
_cell.angle_alpha   90.00
_cell.angle_beta   90.00
_cell.angle_gamma   90.00
#
_symmetry.space_group_name_H-M   'P 1'
#
loop_
_entity.id
_entity.type
_entity.pdbx_description
1 polymer ?
#
loop_
_entity_poly.entity_id
_entity_poly.type
_entity_poly.pdbx_seq_one_letter_code
_entity_poly.pdbx_strand_id
1 'polypeptide(L)'
;MTVRAFSWSKVAGLTAVLALIAGACGGSSTEESADTTESDASAEVSTDRIADLRSSATLAEGAFQGLSSDNQICMLNEISKDDSLGDALIAGDESPPVQLALMRVLLGCDGKAAVELISGGDSGLDNFSQEEFTCLVDAMLADDEVLADAVSGSGMLIAQTLLDCAPEAAVADLAAELDITPEQASCLMTSDSGIVELLTSGEPSTEEEAMEFLEEIVKISAECGLEDVFGLNEFSPEIETDDDVVTVDQETLDEQYRLCADGDMQACDDLYFNAPFDSEEEAFAKTCGNTADTEFGGNCVNLNTDYRSDCAAGDMEACDLLFFLSDVGSDDEEFGRTCGGTADGTTAGLCSDPDQ
;
A
#
# COMPACT_ATOMS: atom_id res chain seq x y z
N MET A 1 -17.42 -13.02 25.45
CA MET A 1 -17.90 -12.51 24.16
C MET A 1 -17.44 -11.07 24.07
N THR A 2 -16.22 -10.91 23.58
CA THR A 2 -15.54 -9.64 23.38
C THR A 2 -15.27 -9.63 21.88
N VAL A 3 -16.13 -8.92 21.15
CA VAL A 3 -15.98 -8.72 19.71
C VAL A 3 -14.76 -7.83 19.54
N ARG A 4 -13.68 -8.37 18.95
CA ARG A 4 -12.54 -7.58 18.50
C ARG A 4 -12.83 -7.20 17.05
N ALA A 5 -13.01 -5.91 16.81
CA ALA A 5 -13.10 -5.35 15.49
C ALA A 5 -11.78 -5.61 14.75
N PHE A 6 -11.88 -6.19 13.56
CA PHE A 6 -10.77 -6.38 12.64
C PHE A 6 -10.47 -5.00 12.02
N SER A 7 -9.32 -4.42 12.35
CA SER A 7 -8.93 -3.09 11.89
C SER A 7 -8.12 -3.21 10.60
N TRP A 8 -8.75 -2.90 9.46
CA TRP A 8 -8.10 -2.83 8.13
C TRP A 8 -7.28 -1.53 7.93
N SER A 9 -7.13 -0.68 8.94
CA SER A 9 -6.41 0.60 8.81
C SER A 9 -4.89 0.50 8.62
N LYS A 10 -4.32 -0.70 8.47
CA LYS A 10 -2.86 -0.91 8.37
C LYS A 10 -2.30 -1.03 6.96
N VAL A 11 -3.12 -1.00 5.91
CA VAL A 11 -2.66 -1.10 4.50
C VAL A 11 -2.53 0.28 3.82
N ALA A 12 -2.97 1.37 4.46
CA ALA A 12 -2.87 2.72 3.90
C ALA A 12 -1.79 3.53 4.63
N GLY A 13 -0.53 3.34 4.28
CA GLY A 13 0.60 3.97 4.95
C GLY A 13 1.65 4.57 4.01
N LEU A 14 1.25 5.23 2.91
CA LEU A 14 2.21 5.94 2.05
C LEU A 14 1.60 7.18 1.37
N THR A 15 1.16 8.14 2.18
CA THR A 15 0.82 9.51 1.73
C THR A 15 1.45 10.57 2.64
N ALA A 16 2.75 10.43 2.94
CA ALA A 16 3.48 11.46 3.69
C ALA A 16 4.90 11.70 3.18
N VAL A 17 5.06 12.04 1.90
CA VAL A 17 6.30 12.70 1.42
C VAL A 17 6.04 13.98 0.58
N LEU A 18 4.79 14.32 0.24
CA LEU A 18 4.50 15.42 -0.68
C LEU A 18 4.19 16.79 -0.05
N ALA A 19 4.52 17.01 1.22
CA ALA A 19 4.08 18.21 1.95
C ALA A 19 5.18 19.01 2.67
N LEU A 20 6.37 19.17 2.08
CA LEU A 20 7.34 20.21 2.45
C LEU A 20 8.10 20.58 1.17
N ILE A 21 7.83 21.66 0.44
CA ILE A 21 8.34 23.00 0.68
C ILE A 21 7.57 23.98 -0.24
N ALA A 22 6.70 24.81 0.34
CA ALA A 22 6.30 26.07 -0.25
C ALA A 22 7.12 27.18 0.43
N GLY A 23 8.20 27.62 -0.22
CA GLY A 23 9.12 28.61 0.33
C GLY A 23 9.96 29.29 -0.75
N ALA A 24 9.45 30.42 -1.22
CA ALA A 24 10.04 31.34 -2.19
C ALA A 24 11.58 31.47 -2.21
N CYS A 25 12.16 31.48 -3.41
CA CYS A 25 13.20 32.45 -3.80
C CYS A 25 13.25 32.63 -5.33
N GLY A 26 13.12 33.88 -5.77
CA GLY A 26 13.20 34.30 -7.17
C GLY A 26 14.46 35.11 -7.48
N GLY A 27 14.76 35.21 -8.79
CA GLY A 27 15.82 36.03 -9.39
C GLY A 27 17.18 35.32 -9.44
N SER A 28 17.99 35.37 -10.49
CA SER A 28 18.14 36.32 -11.58
C SER A 28 19.09 35.70 -12.62
N SER A 29 18.84 35.96 -13.91
CA SER A 29 19.70 35.61 -15.05
C SER A 29 21.13 36.18 -14.92
N THR A 30 22.16 35.45 -15.39
CA THR A 30 23.29 36.01 -16.16
C THR A 30 24.04 34.93 -16.96
N GLU A 31 24.55 35.35 -18.12
CA GLU A 31 25.11 34.57 -19.23
C GLU A 31 26.61 34.21 -19.11
N GLU A 32 27.02 33.26 -19.97
CA GLU A 32 28.31 33.17 -20.69
C GLU A 32 29.58 32.67 -19.97
N SER A 33 30.07 31.49 -20.34
CA SER A 33 31.21 31.33 -21.27
C SER A 33 31.83 29.95 -21.17
N ALA A 34 32.04 29.32 -22.33
CA ALA A 34 32.86 28.14 -22.50
C ALA A 34 34.34 28.44 -22.20
N ASP A 35 35.03 27.53 -21.51
CA ASP A 35 36.45 27.33 -21.75
C ASP A 35 36.79 25.83 -21.72
N THR A 36 37.58 25.45 -22.72
CA THR A 36 38.01 24.10 -23.06
C THR A 36 39.38 23.85 -22.48
N THR A 37 39.56 22.80 -21.67
CA THR A 37 40.87 22.15 -21.52
C THR A 37 40.73 20.68 -21.13
N GLU A 38 41.22 19.81 -22.01
CA GLU A 38 41.60 18.42 -21.75
C GLU A 38 42.68 18.33 -20.66
N SER A 39 42.57 17.36 -19.74
CA SER A 39 43.70 16.49 -19.33
C SER A 39 43.31 15.45 -18.27
N ASP A 40 43.53 14.18 -18.63
CA ASP A 40 44.01 13.04 -17.81
C ASP A 40 43.35 12.67 -16.46
N ALA A 41 42.58 11.59 -16.52
CA ALA A 41 42.78 10.34 -15.77
C ALA A 41 42.91 10.37 -14.23
N SER A 42 41.81 10.01 -13.57
CA SER A 42 41.74 8.99 -12.50
C SER A 42 42.73 9.12 -11.33
N ALA A 43 42.46 10.03 -10.39
CA ALA A 43 42.88 9.94 -8.98
C ALA A 43 42.32 11.06 -8.07
N GLU A 44 41.67 12.10 -8.61
CA GLU A 44 41.09 13.18 -7.79
C GLU A 44 39.60 13.30 -8.09
N VAL A 45 38.78 12.54 -7.34
CA VAL A 45 37.41 12.98 -7.05
C VAL A 45 37.55 14.39 -6.48
N SER A 46 37.09 15.38 -7.22
CA SER A 46 37.45 16.78 -6.99
C SER A 46 36.90 17.24 -5.65
N THR A 47 37.77 17.71 -4.76
CA THR A 47 37.39 18.25 -3.43
C THR A 47 36.29 19.33 -3.56
N ASP A 48 36.29 20.06 -4.67
CA ASP A 48 35.27 21.06 -5.04
C ASP A 48 33.87 20.45 -5.18
N ARG A 49 33.75 19.25 -5.76
CA ARG A 49 32.46 18.59 -5.97
C ARG A 49 31.84 18.08 -4.67
N ILE A 50 32.65 17.56 -3.75
CA ILE A 50 32.18 17.18 -2.41
C ILE A 50 31.72 18.42 -1.64
N ALA A 51 32.36 19.58 -1.85
CA ALA A 51 31.92 20.84 -1.28
C ALA A 51 30.58 21.30 -1.88
N ASP A 52 30.41 21.18 -3.20
CA ASP A 52 29.16 21.51 -3.89
C ASP A 52 28.01 20.60 -3.43
N LEU A 53 28.24 19.28 -3.35
CA LEU A 53 27.27 18.31 -2.83
C LEU A 53 26.87 18.62 -1.38
N ARG A 54 27.82 18.98 -0.52
CA ARG A 54 27.50 19.39 0.86
C ARG A 54 26.66 20.67 0.94
N SER A 55 26.75 21.51 -0.09
CA SER A 55 26.02 22.77 -0.15
C SER A 55 24.64 22.64 -0.82
N SER A 56 24.33 21.49 -1.44
CA SER A 56 23.04 21.28 -2.09
C SER A 56 21.91 21.12 -1.06
N ALA A 57 20.78 21.78 -1.31
CA ALA A 57 19.63 21.77 -0.41
C ALA A 57 19.01 20.38 -0.27
N THR A 58 18.98 19.61 -1.36
CA THR A 58 18.51 18.20 -1.42
C THR A 58 19.24 17.29 -0.43
N LEU A 59 20.55 17.51 -0.25
CA LEU A 59 21.37 16.73 0.67
C LEU A 59 21.37 17.30 2.10
N ALA A 60 21.21 18.63 2.24
CA ALA A 60 21.21 19.32 3.53
C ALA A 60 19.91 19.14 4.33
N GLU A 61 18.76 18.96 3.67
CA GLU A 61 17.44 19.03 4.33
C GLU A 61 16.85 17.67 4.75
N GLY A 62 17.39 16.52 4.29
CA GLY A 62 16.83 15.21 4.69
C GLY A 62 17.75 14.00 4.57
N ALA A 63 18.47 13.82 3.45
CA ALA A 63 19.14 12.56 3.12
C ALA A 63 20.25 12.11 4.09
N PHE A 64 20.81 13.03 4.89
CA PHE A 64 21.88 12.74 5.86
C PHE A 64 21.45 12.84 7.33
N GLN A 65 20.21 13.27 7.59
CA GLN A 65 19.74 13.47 8.96
C GLN A 65 19.55 12.12 9.65
N GLY A 66 20.21 11.92 10.80
CA GLY A 66 20.19 10.66 11.54
C GLY A 66 21.35 9.70 11.24
N LEU A 67 22.12 9.93 10.17
CA LEU A 67 23.26 9.08 9.83
C LEU A 67 24.50 9.40 10.67
N SER A 68 25.32 8.36 10.90
CA SER A 68 26.63 8.52 11.51
C SER A 68 27.58 9.32 10.61
N SER A 69 28.60 9.98 11.18
CA SER A 69 29.59 10.72 10.40
C SER A 69 30.31 9.85 9.37
N ASP A 70 30.53 8.57 9.67
CA ASP A 70 31.19 7.63 8.75
C ASP A 70 30.27 7.28 7.57
N ASN A 71 28.97 7.11 7.81
CA ASN A 71 27.99 6.80 6.76
C ASN A 71 27.73 8.02 5.86
N GLN A 72 27.71 9.22 6.44
CA GLN A 72 27.67 10.48 5.66
C GLN A 72 28.89 10.62 4.74
N ILE A 73 30.08 10.25 5.22
CA ILE A 73 31.30 10.24 4.40
C ILE A 73 31.22 9.18 3.29
N CYS A 74 30.72 7.98 3.61
CA CYS A 74 30.51 6.91 2.63
C CYS A 74 29.63 7.40 1.47
N MET A 75 28.44 7.94 1.78
CA MET A 75 27.50 8.37 0.76
C MET A 75 28.05 9.49 -0.10
N LEU A 76 28.69 10.51 0.49
CA LEU A 76 29.33 11.58 -0.28
C LEU A 76 30.41 11.03 -1.24
N ASN A 77 31.20 10.05 -0.79
CA ASN A 77 32.19 9.41 -1.64
C ASN A 77 31.54 8.59 -2.76
N GLU A 78 30.47 7.83 -2.51
CA GLU A 78 29.78 7.07 -3.56
C GLU A 78 29.08 7.97 -4.57
N ILE A 79 28.34 8.99 -4.12
CA ILE A 79 27.70 9.98 -5.01
C ILE A 79 28.75 10.68 -5.87
N SER A 80 29.90 11.02 -5.30
CA SER A 80 30.96 11.72 -6.05
C SER A 80 31.60 10.89 -7.16
N LYS A 81 31.46 9.55 -7.13
CA LYS A 81 31.92 8.64 -8.18
C LYS A 81 30.94 8.53 -9.34
N ASP A 82 29.67 8.83 -9.10
CA ASP A 82 28.64 8.83 -10.14
C ASP A 82 28.41 10.26 -10.63
N ASP A 83 28.97 10.55 -11.80
CA ASP A 83 28.90 11.88 -12.36
C ASP A 83 27.45 12.33 -12.60
N SER A 84 26.59 11.40 -13.02
CA SER A 84 25.20 11.69 -13.36
C SER A 84 24.35 11.95 -12.12
N LEU A 85 24.51 11.14 -11.08
CA LEU A 85 23.80 11.29 -9.82
C LEU A 85 24.26 12.56 -9.08
N GLY A 86 25.57 12.78 -9.02
CA GLY A 86 26.14 13.96 -8.38
C GLY A 86 25.64 15.27 -9.02
N ASP A 87 25.64 15.35 -10.35
CA ASP A 87 25.17 16.54 -11.06
C ASP A 87 23.66 16.75 -10.94
N ALA A 88 22.88 15.66 -10.99
CA ALA A 88 21.43 15.71 -10.77
C ALA A 88 21.07 16.23 -9.36
N LEU A 89 21.76 15.75 -8.33
CA LEU A 89 21.55 16.20 -6.95
C LEU A 89 21.95 17.66 -6.74
N ILE A 90 23.03 18.13 -7.37
CA ILE A 90 23.44 19.54 -7.35
C ILE A 90 22.40 20.41 -8.07
N ALA A 91 21.82 19.92 -9.16
CA ALA A 91 20.75 20.61 -9.88
C ALA A 91 19.40 20.61 -9.14
N GLY A 92 19.27 19.87 -8.04
CA GLY A 92 18.02 19.73 -7.30
C GLY A 92 17.00 18.84 -7.99
N ASP A 93 17.46 17.85 -8.76
CA ASP A 93 16.59 16.89 -9.44
C ASP A 93 15.99 15.88 -8.44
N GLU A 94 14.66 15.84 -8.38
CA GLU A 94 13.89 14.94 -7.52
C GLU A 94 13.17 13.85 -8.32
N SER A 95 13.60 13.59 -9.55
CA SER A 95 12.99 12.57 -10.40
C SER A 95 13.13 11.16 -9.81
N PRO A 96 12.17 10.25 -10.08
CA PRO A 96 12.20 8.88 -9.53
C PRO A 96 13.52 8.11 -9.76
N PRO A 97 14.20 8.21 -10.93
CA PRO A 97 15.49 7.56 -11.13
C PRO A 97 16.60 8.09 -10.19
N VAL A 98 16.60 9.39 -9.90
CA VAL A 98 17.57 10.02 -8.99
C VAL A 98 17.30 9.60 -7.56
N GLN A 99 16.03 9.53 -7.15
CA GLN A 99 15.63 9.05 -5.83
C GLN A 99 16.01 7.58 -5.62
N LEU A 100 15.78 6.71 -6.61
CA LEU A 100 16.16 5.29 -6.55
C LEU A 100 17.68 5.11 -6.46
N ALA A 101 18.45 5.89 -7.24
CA ALA A 101 19.90 5.87 -7.20
C ALA A 101 20.45 6.36 -5.85
N LEU A 102 19.84 7.40 -5.27
CA LEU A 102 20.19 7.87 -3.92
C LEU A 102 19.86 6.81 -2.85
N MET A 103 18.71 6.14 -2.97
CA MET A 103 18.33 5.04 -2.08
C MET A 103 19.32 3.88 -2.16
N ARG A 104 19.80 3.52 -3.37
CA ARG A 104 20.85 2.51 -3.53
C ARG A 104 22.15 2.90 -2.81
N VAL A 105 22.55 4.16 -2.92
CA VAL A 105 23.74 4.67 -2.20
C VAL A 105 23.54 4.59 -0.69
N LEU A 106 22.36 4.99 -0.20
CA LEU A 106 22.03 4.89 1.23
C LEU A 106 22.06 3.44 1.68
N LEU A 107 21.46 2.53 0.93
CA LEU A 107 21.40 1.10 1.23
C LEU A 107 22.81 0.48 1.32
N GLY A 108 23.74 0.89 0.46
CA GLY A 108 25.13 0.43 0.51
C GLY A 108 25.98 1.02 1.64
N CYS A 109 25.64 2.23 2.12
CA CYS A 109 26.42 2.95 3.15
C CYS A 109 25.84 2.81 4.57
N ASP A 110 24.52 2.73 4.68
CA ASP A 110 23.77 2.53 5.92
C ASP A 110 22.50 1.73 5.61
N GLY A 111 22.70 0.43 5.39
CA GLY A 111 21.59 -0.47 5.08
C GLY A 111 20.48 -0.38 6.11
N LYS A 112 20.81 -0.27 7.42
CA LYS A 112 19.80 -0.23 8.47
C LYS A 112 18.90 1.00 8.33
N ALA A 113 19.50 2.17 8.15
CA ALA A 113 18.73 3.40 7.93
C ALA A 113 17.89 3.32 6.63
N ALA A 114 18.42 2.72 5.57
CA ALA A 114 17.69 2.54 4.32
C ALA A 114 16.44 1.67 4.50
N VAL A 115 16.58 0.49 5.15
CA VAL A 115 15.42 -0.39 5.33
C VAL A 115 14.43 0.19 6.34
N GLU A 116 14.88 0.95 7.35
CA GLU A 116 14.00 1.68 8.27
C GLU A 116 13.14 2.73 7.53
N LEU A 117 13.72 3.44 6.55
CA LEU A 117 12.98 4.36 5.69
C LEU A 117 12.00 3.65 4.76
N ILE A 118 12.42 2.55 4.13
CA ILE A 118 11.57 1.75 3.23
C ILE A 118 10.37 1.16 3.99
N SER A 119 10.58 0.71 5.23
CA SER A 119 9.54 0.12 6.09
C SER A 119 8.68 1.16 6.82
N GLY A 120 8.89 2.47 6.60
CA GLY A 120 8.15 3.52 7.29
C GLY A 120 8.38 3.55 8.82
N GLY A 121 9.48 2.95 9.30
CA GLY A 121 9.81 2.84 10.72
C GLY A 121 9.06 1.75 11.50
N ASP A 122 8.22 0.94 10.85
CA ASP A 122 7.51 -0.20 11.49
C ASP A 122 8.22 -1.54 11.28
N SER A 123 9.55 -1.51 11.20
CA SER A 123 10.30 -2.67 10.73
C SER A 123 10.29 -3.81 11.76
N GLY A 124 9.65 -4.93 11.41
CA GLY A 124 9.88 -6.27 12.01
C GLY A 124 11.34 -6.78 11.87
N LEU A 125 12.23 -5.95 11.34
CA LEU A 125 13.66 -6.21 11.12
C LEU A 125 14.47 -6.36 12.41
N ASP A 126 13.94 -5.98 13.56
CA ASP A 126 14.60 -6.22 14.85
C ASP A 126 14.80 -7.73 15.12
N ASN A 127 14.03 -8.59 14.45
CA ASN A 127 14.17 -10.04 14.52
C ASN A 127 15.27 -10.61 13.60
N PHE A 128 15.86 -9.81 12.73
CA PHE A 128 16.81 -10.30 11.74
C PHE A 128 18.20 -10.46 12.37
N SER A 129 18.83 -11.60 12.11
CA SER A 129 20.25 -11.76 12.33
C SER A 129 21.06 -10.87 11.37
N GLN A 130 22.33 -10.64 11.71
CA GLN A 130 23.23 -9.86 10.85
C GLN A 130 23.39 -10.49 9.45
N GLU A 131 23.34 -11.81 9.34
CA GLU A 131 23.48 -12.53 8.08
C GLU A 131 22.23 -12.38 7.21
N GLU A 132 21.04 -12.53 7.79
CA GLU A 132 19.75 -12.33 7.11
C GLU A 132 19.58 -10.90 6.61
N PHE A 133 19.93 -9.92 7.47
CA PHE A 133 19.93 -8.52 7.10
C PHE A 133 20.89 -8.22 5.94
N THR A 134 22.09 -8.79 5.98
CA THR A 134 23.08 -8.61 4.91
C THR A 134 22.59 -9.22 3.59
N CYS A 135 21.96 -10.39 3.64
CA CYS A 135 21.37 -11.02 2.46
C CYS A 135 20.30 -10.13 1.81
N LEU A 136 19.38 -9.57 2.61
CA LEU A 136 18.31 -8.71 2.13
C LEU A 136 18.85 -7.45 1.44
N VAL A 137 19.84 -6.81 2.06
CA VAL A 137 20.54 -5.63 1.50
C VAL A 137 21.27 -5.99 0.21
N ASP A 138 22.01 -7.09 0.19
CA ASP A 138 22.76 -7.53 -0.99
C ASP A 138 21.83 -7.86 -2.17
N ALA A 139 20.67 -8.47 -1.92
CA ALA A 139 19.68 -8.77 -2.95
C ALA A 139 19.09 -7.49 -3.57
N MET A 140 18.71 -6.51 -2.75
CA MET A 140 18.24 -5.20 -3.22
C MET A 140 19.32 -4.41 -3.97
N LEU A 141 20.60 -4.56 -3.60
CA LEU A 141 21.72 -3.95 -4.34
C LEU A 141 22.01 -4.65 -5.67
N ALA A 142 21.68 -5.94 -5.78
CA ALA A 142 21.92 -6.75 -6.97
C ALA A 142 20.80 -6.63 -8.02
N ASP A 143 19.57 -6.29 -7.60
CA ASP A 143 18.41 -6.22 -8.47
C ASP A 143 17.62 -4.91 -8.31
N ASP A 144 17.65 -4.10 -9.37
CA ASP A 144 16.97 -2.81 -9.47
C ASP A 144 15.44 -2.96 -9.38
N GLU A 145 14.85 -4.08 -9.82
CA GLU A 145 13.41 -4.33 -9.76
C GLU A 145 12.97 -4.61 -8.31
N VAL A 146 13.77 -5.38 -7.56
CA VAL A 146 13.51 -5.64 -6.13
C VAL A 146 13.60 -4.35 -5.32
N LEU A 147 14.63 -3.53 -5.58
CA LEU A 147 14.77 -2.23 -4.91
C LEU A 147 13.63 -1.28 -5.27
N ALA A 148 13.22 -1.24 -6.55
CA ALA A 148 12.11 -0.41 -6.97
C ALA A 148 10.79 -0.86 -6.32
N ASP A 149 10.53 -2.17 -6.26
CA ASP A 149 9.34 -2.76 -5.60
C ASP A 149 9.29 -2.46 -4.10
N ALA A 150 10.45 -2.51 -3.43
CA ALA A 150 10.58 -2.15 -2.02
C ALA A 150 10.25 -0.67 -1.79
N VAL A 151 10.71 0.23 -2.67
CA VAL A 151 10.45 1.68 -2.55
C VAL A 151 9.04 2.06 -3.00
N SER A 152 8.46 1.39 -3.99
CA SER A 152 7.11 1.68 -4.49
C SER A 152 6.01 1.16 -3.58
N GLY A 153 6.32 0.22 -2.68
CA GLY A 153 5.36 -0.36 -1.74
C GLY A 153 4.47 -1.46 -2.34
N SER A 154 4.78 -1.96 -3.54
CA SER A 154 4.08 -3.13 -4.11
C SER A 154 4.44 -4.41 -3.37
N GLY A 155 5.62 -4.47 -2.75
CA GLY A 155 5.96 -5.44 -1.71
C GLY A 155 6.18 -6.89 -2.17
N MET A 156 5.89 -7.22 -3.43
CA MET A 156 5.84 -8.61 -3.90
C MET A 156 7.23 -9.22 -4.09
N LEU A 157 8.13 -8.50 -4.77
CA LEU A 157 9.49 -8.98 -5.03
C LEU A 157 10.34 -8.92 -3.76
N ILE A 158 10.15 -7.88 -2.94
CA ILE A 158 10.84 -7.77 -1.66
C ILE A 158 10.36 -8.84 -0.67
N ALA A 159 9.07 -9.22 -0.67
CA ALA A 159 8.56 -10.32 0.16
C ALA A 159 9.19 -11.66 -0.23
N GLN A 160 9.33 -11.95 -1.54
CA GLN A 160 10.02 -13.15 -2.00
C GLN A 160 11.49 -13.15 -1.57
N THR A 161 12.17 -12.02 -1.70
CA THR A 161 13.56 -11.86 -1.28
C THR A 161 13.71 -12.07 0.24
N LEU A 162 12.74 -11.60 1.02
CA LEU A 162 12.70 -11.78 2.46
C LEU A 162 12.52 -13.25 2.85
N LEU A 163 11.67 -14.00 2.13
CA LEU A 163 11.53 -15.45 2.28
C LEU A 163 12.86 -16.19 2.00
N ASP A 164 13.59 -15.78 0.96
CA ASP A 164 14.86 -16.40 0.59
C ASP A 164 15.99 -16.08 1.59
N CYS A 165 16.00 -14.85 2.11
CA CYS A 165 17.06 -14.36 3.00
C CYS A 165 16.83 -14.63 4.48
N ALA A 166 15.59 -14.65 4.94
CA ALA A 166 15.21 -14.72 6.35
C ALA A 166 13.96 -15.61 6.57
N PRO A 167 14.03 -16.92 6.26
CA PRO A 167 12.86 -17.79 6.32
C PRO A 167 12.31 -17.94 7.74
N GLU A 168 13.17 -17.96 8.77
CA GLU A 168 12.70 -18.06 10.17
C GLU A 168 11.98 -16.79 10.63
N ALA A 169 12.47 -15.61 10.22
CA ALA A 169 11.81 -14.34 10.49
C ALA A 169 10.47 -14.25 9.76
N ALA A 170 10.41 -14.67 8.49
CA ALA A 170 9.17 -14.72 7.71
C ALA A 170 8.13 -15.65 8.35
N VAL A 171 8.54 -16.83 8.86
CA VAL A 171 7.67 -17.73 9.62
C VAL A 171 7.15 -17.05 10.88
N ALA A 172 8.01 -16.36 11.63
CA ALA A 172 7.62 -15.71 12.89
C ALA A 172 6.62 -14.57 12.66
N ASP A 173 6.84 -13.77 11.63
CA ASP A 173 5.95 -12.66 11.27
C ASP A 173 4.61 -13.18 10.75
N LEU A 174 4.62 -14.20 9.87
CA LEU A 174 3.40 -14.85 9.39
C LEU A 174 2.60 -15.50 10.52
N ALA A 175 3.31 -16.14 11.46
CA ALA A 175 2.70 -16.74 12.64
C ALA A 175 2.00 -15.68 13.51
N ALA A 176 2.66 -14.53 13.72
CA ALA A 176 2.10 -13.44 14.50
C ALA A 176 0.90 -12.77 13.82
N GLU A 177 0.96 -12.59 12.49
CA GLU A 177 -0.08 -11.91 11.72
C GLU A 177 -1.35 -12.76 11.62
N LEU A 178 -1.20 -14.07 11.37
CA LEU A 178 -2.33 -14.99 11.23
C LEU A 178 -2.80 -15.59 12.57
N ASP A 179 -2.15 -15.25 13.69
CA ASP A 179 -2.37 -15.84 15.02
C ASP A 179 -2.25 -17.38 15.01
N ILE A 180 -1.26 -17.90 14.29
CA ILE A 180 -0.97 -19.33 14.11
C ILE A 180 0.35 -19.73 14.77
N THR A 181 0.60 -21.02 14.93
CA THR A 181 1.90 -21.46 15.47
C THR A 181 3.00 -21.34 14.42
N PRO A 182 4.27 -21.15 14.83
CA PRO A 182 5.40 -21.16 13.91
C PRO A 182 5.49 -22.44 13.06
N GLU A 183 5.07 -23.58 13.59
CA GLU A 183 5.01 -24.84 12.83
C GLU A 183 3.96 -24.79 11.72
N GLN A 184 2.79 -24.20 11.97
CA GLN A 184 1.74 -24.02 10.96
C GLN A 184 2.16 -23.00 9.89
N ALA A 185 2.78 -21.89 10.30
CA ALA A 185 3.35 -20.90 9.38
C ALA A 185 4.49 -21.48 8.53
N SER A 186 5.38 -22.26 9.13
CA SER A 186 6.44 -22.96 8.39
C SER A 186 5.87 -23.96 7.39
N CYS A 187 4.78 -24.66 7.73
CA CYS A 187 4.10 -25.56 6.82
C CYS A 187 3.50 -24.82 5.62
N LEU A 188 2.81 -23.69 5.84
CA LEU A 188 2.24 -22.86 4.77
C LEU A 188 3.26 -22.39 3.73
N MET A 189 4.46 -22.06 4.19
CA MET A 189 5.52 -21.54 3.34
C MET A 189 6.32 -22.62 2.60
N THR A 190 6.25 -23.88 3.05
CA THR A 190 7.09 -24.96 2.53
C THR A 190 6.31 -26.10 1.88
N SER A 191 4.99 -26.11 1.97
CA SER A 191 4.16 -27.11 1.29
C SER A 191 4.27 -26.94 -0.22
N ASP A 192 4.24 -28.06 -0.96
CA ASP A 192 4.29 -28.08 -2.43
C ASP A 192 3.03 -27.48 -3.08
N SER A 193 2.00 -27.25 -2.26
CA SER A 193 0.78 -26.52 -2.59
C SER A 193 0.77 -25.11 -1.96
N GLY A 194 1.86 -24.67 -1.34
CA GLY A 194 1.88 -23.58 -0.35
C GLY A 194 1.23 -22.29 -0.82
N ILE A 195 0.75 -21.52 0.16
CA ILE A 195 0.02 -20.28 -0.10
C ILE A 195 0.85 -19.28 -0.92
N VAL A 196 2.18 -19.37 -0.88
CA VAL A 196 3.08 -18.55 -1.71
C VAL A 196 2.94 -18.89 -3.19
N GLU A 197 2.91 -20.17 -3.56
CA GLU A 197 2.70 -20.61 -4.95
C GLU A 197 1.28 -20.30 -5.41
N LEU A 198 0.31 -20.43 -4.50
CA LEU A 198 -1.08 -20.08 -4.73
C LEU A 198 -1.31 -18.56 -4.91
N LEU A 199 -0.58 -17.72 -4.17
CA LEU A 199 -0.64 -16.26 -4.31
C LEU A 199 0.14 -15.75 -5.53
N THR A 200 1.15 -16.49 -5.98
CA THR A 200 1.93 -16.15 -7.19
C THR A 200 1.33 -16.72 -8.48
N SER A 201 0.36 -17.63 -8.41
CA SER A 201 -0.30 -18.21 -9.59
C SER A 201 -1.33 -17.27 -10.24
N GLY A 202 -1.66 -16.14 -9.61
CA GLY A 202 -2.56 -15.11 -10.12
C GLY A 202 -4.03 -15.35 -9.75
N GLU A 203 -4.87 -14.33 -9.92
CA GLU A 203 -6.30 -14.43 -9.62
C GLU A 203 -7.00 -15.38 -10.61
N PRO A 204 -7.85 -16.31 -10.15
CA PRO A 204 -8.55 -17.23 -11.03
C PRO A 204 -9.48 -16.47 -11.99
N SER A 205 -9.39 -16.75 -13.28
CA SER A 205 -10.14 -16.04 -14.33
C SER A 205 -11.42 -16.78 -14.75
N THR A 206 -11.57 -18.02 -14.30
CA THR A 206 -12.68 -18.91 -14.63
C THR A 206 -13.19 -19.66 -13.40
N GLU A 207 -14.43 -20.16 -13.46
CA GLU A 207 -15.05 -20.95 -12.37
C GLU A 207 -14.27 -22.24 -12.07
N GLU A 208 -13.71 -22.88 -13.10
CA GLU A 208 -12.91 -24.11 -12.95
C GLU A 208 -11.59 -23.82 -12.21
N GLU A 209 -10.91 -22.71 -12.56
CA GLU A 209 -9.70 -22.24 -11.86
C GLU A 209 -10.01 -21.81 -10.42
N ALA A 210 -11.15 -21.17 -10.17
CA ALA A 210 -11.56 -20.75 -8.83
C ALA A 210 -11.88 -21.95 -7.93
N MET A 211 -12.53 -22.99 -8.47
CA MET A 211 -12.77 -24.24 -7.75
C MET A 211 -11.47 -25.00 -7.45
N GLU A 212 -10.54 -25.04 -8.40
CA GLU A 212 -9.22 -25.65 -8.21
C GLU A 212 -8.40 -24.90 -7.13
N PHE A 213 -8.43 -23.56 -7.16
CA PHE A 213 -7.81 -22.70 -6.15
C PHE A 213 -8.37 -22.96 -4.74
N LEU A 214 -9.69 -23.04 -4.61
CA LEU A 214 -10.34 -23.34 -3.33
C LEU A 214 -10.04 -24.76 -2.84
N GLU A 215 -9.99 -25.75 -3.74
CA GLU A 215 -9.63 -27.14 -3.39
C GLU A 215 -8.19 -27.22 -2.85
N GLU A 216 -7.25 -26.50 -3.47
CA GLU A 216 -5.87 -26.43 -2.98
C GLU A 216 -5.78 -25.71 -1.62
N ILE A 217 -6.50 -24.60 -1.39
CA ILE A 217 -6.56 -23.96 -0.06
C ILE A 217 -7.04 -24.92 1.02
N VAL A 218 -8.14 -25.64 0.77
CA VAL A 218 -8.69 -26.60 1.73
C VAL A 218 -7.67 -27.71 2.00
N LYS A 219 -6.99 -28.22 0.98
CA LYS A 219 -5.96 -29.24 1.11
C LYS A 219 -4.76 -28.77 1.94
N ILE A 220 -4.25 -27.57 1.68
CA ILE A 220 -3.14 -26.97 2.45
C ILE A 220 -3.56 -26.74 3.90
N SER A 221 -4.78 -26.25 4.11
CA SER A 221 -5.28 -25.99 5.46
C SER A 221 -5.34 -27.27 6.31
N ALA A 222 -5.78 -28.38 5.72
CA ALA A 222 -5.82 -29.68 6.39
C ALA A 222 -4.42 -30.28 6.60
N GLU A 223 -3.50 -30.06 5.65
CA GLU A 223 -2.12 -30.51 5.78
C GLU A 223 -1.38 -29.76 6.89
N CYS A 224 -1.59 -28.45 6.98
CA CYS A 224 -0.92 -27.57 7.94
C CYS A 224 -1.69 -27.38 9.25
N GLY A 225 -2.86 -28.00 9.42
CA GLY A 225 -3.66 -27.92 10.64
C GLY A 225 -4.26 -26.53 10.89
N LEU A 226 -4.64 -25.82 9.83
CA LEU A 226 -5.18 -24.45 9.85
C LEU A 226 -6.70 -24.41 9.75
N GLU A 227 -7.36 -25.52 10.00
CA GLU A 227 -8.80 -25.65 9.83
C GLU A 227 -9.57 -24.72 10.79
N ASP A 228 -9.01 -24.42 11.96
CA ASP A 228 -9.56 -23.41 12.88
C ASP A 228 -9.41 -21.98 12.35
N VAL A 229 -8.33 -21.69 11.63
CA VAL A 229 -7.95 -20.35 11.15
C VAL A 229 -8.81 -19.95 9.97
N PHE A 230 -9.05 -20.89 9.06
CA PHE A 230 -9.90 -20.68 7.88
C PHE A 230 -11.38 -21.01 8.15
N GLY A 231 -11.77 -21.30 9.40
CA GLY A 231 -13.15 -21.67 9.74
C GLY A 231 -13.62 -23.00 9.13
N LEU A 232 -12.69 -23.85 8.70
CA LEU A 232 -12.93 -25.13 8.04
C LEU A 232 -13.26 -26.26 9.00
N ASN A 233 -13.06 -26.07 10.32
CA ASN A 233 -13.54 -27.03 11.32
C ASN A 233 -15.06 -27.09 11.45
N GLU A 234 -15.79 -26.10 10.92
CA GLU A 234 -17.26 -26.18 10.75
C GLU A 234 -17.65 -26.97 9.49
N PHE A 235 -16.69 -27.19 8.58
CA PHE A 235 -16.81 -28.05 7.41
C PHE A 235 -16.29 -29.46 7.75
N SER A 236 -17.04 -30.19 8.57
CA SER A 236 -16.86 -31.64 8.70
C SER A 236 -16.94 -32.32 7.32
N PRO A 237 -16.10 -33.32 6.98
CA PRO A 237 -16.13 -34.00 5.68
C PRO A 237 -17.35 -34.92 5.49
N GLU A 238 -18.33 -34.84 6.40
CA GLU A 238 -19.69 -35.28 6.13
C GLU A 238 -20.41 -34.17 5.36
N ILE A 239 -20.05 -34.02 4.08
CA ILE A 239 -20.98 -33.45 3.09
C ILE A 239 -22.15 -34.44 3.00
N GLU A 240 -23.06 -34.40 3.97
CA GLU A 240 -24.45 -34.54 3.60
C GLU A 240 -24.73 -33.32 2.72
N THR A 241 -25.11 -33.59 1.48
CA THR A 241 -25.65 -32.59 0.57
C THR A 241 -26.95 -32.05 1.18
N ASP A 242 -26.85 -31.19 2.20
CA ASP A 242 -27.93 -30.30 2.55
C ASP A 242 -27.70 -29.02 1.75
N ASP A 243 -28.59 -28.88 0.78
CA ASP A 243 -28.78 -27.87 -0.24
C ASP A 243 -29.15 -26.52 0.40
N ASP A 244 -28.37 -26.07 1.40
CA ASP A 244 -28.61 -24.83 2.15
C ASP A 244 -27.40 -23.90 2.02
N VAL A 245 -26.92 -23.72 0.77
CA VAL A 245 -26.59 -22.36 0.35
C VAL A 245 -27.86 -21.58 0.60
N VAL A 246 -27.82 -20.55 1.46
CA VAL A 246 -28.92 -19.61 1.63
C VAL A 246 -29.06 -18.86 0.30
N THR A 247 -29.66 -19.52 -0.68
CA THR A 247 -30.13 -18.92 -1.91
C THR A 247 -31.35 -18.13 -1.48
N VAL A 248 -31.21 -16.80 -1.52
CA VAL A 248 -32.36 -15.92 -1.39
C VAL A 248 -33.36 -16.37 -2.46
N ASP A 249 -34.59 -16.68 -2.06
CA ASP A 249 -35.56 -17.19 -3.01
C ASP A 249 -35.85 -16.16 -4.11
N GLN A 250 -36.23 -16.65 -5.30
CA GLN A 250 -36.49 -15.77 -6.44
C GLN A 250 -37.58 -14.74 -6.14
N GLU A 251 -38.54 -15.05 -5.26
CA GLU A 251 -39.59 -14.12 -4.86
C GLU A 251 -39.03 -12.90 -4.11
N THR A 252 -38.04 -13.12 -3.25
CA THR A 252 -37.35 -12.07 -2.50
C THR A 252 -36.46 -11.24 -3.41
N LEU A 253 -35.74 -11.85 -4.36
CA LEU A 253 -34.96 -11.14 -5.37
C LEU A 253 -35.84 -10.28 -6.28
N ASP A 254 -36.98 -10.80 -6.74
CA ASP A 254 -37.94 -10.07 -7.56
C ASP A 254 -38.51 -8.84 -6.82
N GLU A 255 -38.76 -8.97 -5.51
CA GLU A 255 -39.22 -7.86 -4.67
C GLU A 255 -38.13 -6.81 -4.45
N GLN A 256 -36.89 -7.23 -4.16
CA GLN A 256 -35.74 -6.33 -4.04
C GLN A 256 -35.48 -5.57 -5.35
N TYR A 257 -35.57 -6.26 -6.49
CA TYR A 257 -35.49 -5.66 -7.82
C TYR A 257 -36.56 -4.58 -8.01
N ARG A 258 -37.81 -4.89 -7.67
CA ARG A 258 -38.92 -3.93 -7.77
C ARG A 258 -38.71 -2.71 -6.88
N LEU A 259 -38.28 -2.91 -5.64
CA LEU A 259 -38.03 -1.82 -4.70
C LEU A 259 -36.85 -0.94 -5.15
N CYS A 260 -35.77 -1.55 -5.62
CA CYS A 260 -34.64 -0.83 -6.23
C CYS A 260 -35.09 -0.02 -7.46
N ALA A 261 -35.91 -0.61 -8.34
CA ALA A 261 -36.48 0.08 -9.50
C ALA A 261 -37.44 1.23 -9.11
N ASP A 262 -38.11 1.12 -7.96
CA ASP A 262 -38.95 2.17 -7.38
C ASP A 262 -38.13 3.27 -6.66
N GLY A 263 -36.80 3.14 -6.60
CA GLY A 263 -35.86 4.13 -6.08
C GLY A 263 -35.44 3.92 -4.62
N ASP A 264 -35.72 2.76 -4.03
CA ASP A 264 -35.20 2.39 -2.71
C ASP A 264 -33.75 1.93 -2.84
N MET A 265 -32.81 2.79 -2.46
CA MET A 265 -31.38 2.52 -2.61
C MET A 265 -30.86 1.46 -1.66
N GLN A 266 -31.52 1.26 -0.51
CA GLN A 266 -31.17 0.14 0.38
C GLN A 266 -31.55 -1.18 -0.28
N ALA A 267 -32.68 -1.22 -0.99
CA ALA A 267 -33.06 -2.40 -1.76
C ALA A 267 -32.12 -2.65 -2.95
N CYS A 268 -31.54 -1.61 -3.55
CA CYS A 268 -30.48 -1.78 -4.55
C CYS A 268 -29.21 -2.40 -3.95
N ASP A 269 -28.81 -1.99 -2.75
CA ASP A 269 -27.67 -2.58 -2.05
C ASP A 269 -27.92 -4.03 -1.67
N ASP A 270 -29.08 -4.30 -1.08
CA ASP A 270 -29.49 -5.66 -0.71
C ASP A 270 -29.57 -6.57 -1.95
N LEU A 271 -30.10 -6.06 -3.08
CA LEU A 271 -30.17 -6.82 -4.33
C LEU A 271 -28.77 -7.15 -4.86
N TYR A 272 -27.81 -6.23 -4.79
CA TYR A 272 -26.45 -6.46 -5.26
C TYR A 272 -25.77 -7.61 -4.50
N PHE A 273 -25.96 -7.69 -3.18
CA PHE A 273 -25.35 -8.74 -2.36
C PHE A 273 -26.09 -10.08 -2.44
N ASN A 274 -27.38 -10.08 -2.73
CA ASN A 274 -28.20 -11.30 -2.76
C ASN A 274 -28.32 -11.91 -4.17
N ALA A 275 -28.12 -11.13 -5.23
CA ALA A 275 -28.25 -11.59 -6.60
C ALA A 275 -27.18 -12.63 -6.95
N PRO A 276 -27.50 -13.63 -7.79
CA PRO A 276 -26.49 -14.52 -8.36
C PRO A 276 -25.45 -13.72 -9.14
N PHE A 277 -24.20 -14.17 -9.11
CA PHE A 277 -23.11 -13.54 -9.87
C PHE A 277 -23.39 -13.57 -11.39
N ASP A 278 -23.04 -12.49 -12.08
CA ASP A 278 -23.26 -12.26 -13.52
C ASP A 278 -24.75 -12.33 -13.93
N SER A 279 -25.65 -12.03 -12.99
CA SER A 279 -27.10 -11.96 -13.26
C SER A 279 -27.55 -10.56 -13.72
N GLU A 280 -28.74 -10.50 -14.32
CA GLU A 280 -29.35 -9.21 -14.70
C GLU A 280 -29.68 -8.37 -13.45
N GLU A 281 -30.04 -9.03 -12.35
CA GLU A 281 -30.32 -8.44 -11.05
C GLU A 281 -29.07 -7.80 -10.45
N GLU A 282 -27.93 -8.50 -10.47
CA GLU A 282 -26.64 -7.96 -10.01
C GLU A 282 -26.24 -6.75 -10.85
N ALA A 283 -26.28 -6.87 -12.19
CA ALA A 283 -25.91 -5.77 -13.09
C ALA A 283 -26.80 -4.53 -12.91
N PHE A 284 -28.09 -4.74 -12.66
CA PHE A 284 -29.04 -3.67 -12.36
C PHE A 284 -28.75 -3.00 -11.00
N ALA A 285 -28.49 -3.79 -9.98
CA ALA A 285 -28.16 -3.31 -8.64
C ALA A 285 -26.81 -2.58 -8.58
N LYS A 286 -25.82 -3.05 -9.33
CA LYS A 286 -24.46 -2.48 -9.45
C LYS A 286 -24.44 -1.03 -9.94
N THR A 287 -25.50 -0.61 -10.63
CA THR A 287 -25.69 0.75 -11.15
C THR A 287 -26.76 1.52 -10.38
N CYS A 288 -27.14 1.04 -9.19
CA CYS A 288 -28.17 1.64 -8.34
C CYS A 288 -29.49 1.83 -9.08
N GLY A 289 -29.92 0.79 -9.80
CA GLY A 289 -31.11 0.84 -10.64
C GLY A 289 -30.95 1.67 -11.91
N ASN A 290 -29.75 1.66 -12.52
CA ASN A 290 -29.35 2.51 -13.65
C ASN A 290 -29.36 4.02 -13.36
N THR A 291 -29.14 4.41 -12.12
CA THR A 291 -29.05 5.83 -11.73
C THR A 291 -27.61 6.33 -11.59
N ALA A 292 -26.65 5.41 -11.41
CA ALA A 292 -25.23 5.70 -11.40
C ALA A 292 -24.57 5.27 -12.71
N ASP A 293 -23.73 6.15 -13.28
CA ASP A 293 -22.88 5.83 -14.44
C ASP A 293 -21.66 4.97 -14.07
N THR A 294 -21.43 4.79 -12.76
CA THR A 294 -20.31 4.06 -12.18
C THR A 294 -20.79 2.74 -11.56
N GLU A 295 -20.03 1.67 -11.77
CA GLU A 295 -20.35 0.32 -11.30
C GLU A 295 -19.96 0.08 -9.82
N PHE A 296 -20.51 0.88 -8.91
CA PHE A 296 -20.31 0.73 -7.47
C PHE A 296 -21.51 0.00 -6.84
N GLY A 297 -21.50 -1.33 -6.94
CA GLY A 297 -22.52 -2.16 -6.28
C GLY A 297 -22.38 -2.17 -4.76
N GLY A 298 -23.52 -2.26 -4.06
CA GLY A 298 -23.58 -2.39 -2.60
C GLY A 298 -23.30 -1.10 -1.82
N ASN A 299 -23.33 0.05 -2.48
CA ASN A 299 -23.11 1.36 -1.86
C ASN A 299 -24.05 2.47 -2.39
N CYS A 300 -25.21 2.09 -2.93
CA CYS A 300 -26.19 2.95 -3.56
C CYS A 300 -26.87 3.92 -2.59
N VAL A 301 -27.09 3.52 -1.34
CA VAL A 301 -27.61 4.45 -0.30
C VAL A 301 -26.66 5.64 -0.16
N ASN A 302 -25.37 5.35 -0.12
CA ASN A 302 -24.32 6.33 0.05
C ASN A 302 -24.13 7.19 -1.20
N LEU A 303 -24.24 6.62 -2.41
CA LEU A 303 -24.16 7.40 -3.66
C LEU A 303 -25.34 8.36 -3.85
N ASN A 304 -26.53 8.01 -3.34
CA ASN A 304 -27.74 8.82 -3.48
C ASN A 304 -27.92 9.81 -2.31
N THR A 305 -26.93 9.95 -1.43
CA THR A 305 -26.95 10.88 -0.30
C THR A 305 -26.33 12.23 -0.70
N ASP A 306 -27.02 13.33 -0.40
CA ASP A 306 -26.44 14.69 -0.57
C ASP A 306 -25.59 15.02 0.65
N TYR A 307 -24.39 14.42 0.70
CA TYR A 307 -23.43 14.61 1.79
C TYR A 307 -23.12 16.08 2.05
N ARG A 308 -23.18 16.92 1.03
CA ARG A 308 -22.93 18.36 1.17
C ARG A 308 -24.04 19.04 1.96
N SER A 309 -25.29 18.72 1.67
CA SER A 309 -26.44 19.21 2.42
C SER A 309 -26.42 18.69 3.87
N ASP A 310 -26.12 17.42 4.07
CA ASP A 310 -26.16 16.79 5.40
C ASP A 310 -25.00 17.24 6.28
N CYS A 311 -23.80 17.38 5.71
CA CYS A 311 -22.66 18.03 6.35
C CYS A 311 -23.00 19.49 6.74
N ALA A 312 -23.64 20.25 5.85
CA ALA A 312 -24.09 21.62 6.15
C ALA A 312 -25.20 21.66 7.23
N ALA A 313 -25.97 20.58 7.38
CA ALA A 313 -26.96 20.43 8.44
C ALA A 313 -26.35 20.02 9.80
N GLY A 314 -25.06 19.69 9.83
CA GLY A 314 -24.29 19.36 11.02
C GLY A 314 -24.10 17.87 11.27
N ASP A 315 -24.35 17.02 10.27
CA ASP A 315 -23.96 15.61 10.33
C ASP A 315 -22.45 15.50 10.04
N MET A 316 -21.67 15.22 11.08
CA MET A 316 -20.21 15.17 10.97
C MET A 316 -19.71 13.92 10.25
N GLU A 317 -20.48 12.83 10.26
CA GLU A 317 -20.16 11.62 9.50
C GLU A 317 -20.36 11.89 7.99
N ALA A 318 -21.40 12.66 7.64
CA ALA A 318 -21.58 13.14 6.27
C ALA A 318 -20.45 14.08 5.83
N CYS A 319 -19.88 14.90 6.74
CA CYS A 319 -18.70 15.71 6.41
C CYS A 319 -17.45 14.86 6.14
N ASP A 320 -17.27 13.77 6.88
CA ASP A 320 -16.16 12.83 6.67
C ASP A 320 -16.29 12.12 5.32
N LEU A 321 -17.48 11.58 5.04
CA LEU A 321 -17.76 10.94 3.74
C LEU A 321 -17.67 11.93 2.59
N LEU A 322 -18.13 13.18 2.74
CA LEU A 322 -17.97 14.23 1.73
C LEU A 322 -16.50 14.47 1.43
N PHE A 323 -15.62 14.52 2.43
CA PHE A 323 -14.19 14.68 2.23
C PHE A 323 -13.59 13.50 1.45
N PHE A 324 -13.92 12.25 1.82
CA PHE A 324 -13.33 11.07 1.17
C PHE A 324 -13.86 10.78 -0.24
N LEU A 325 -15.11 11.12 -0.52
CA LEU A 325 -15.77 10.77 -1.79
C LEU A 325 -15.73 11.89 -2.84
N SER A 326 -15.34 13.11 -2.46
CA SER A 326 -15.26 14.23 -3.38
C SER A 326 -13.98 14.21 -4.22
N ASP A 327 -14.04 14.82 -5.41
CA ASP A 327 -12.85 15.01 -6.23
C ASP A 327 -11.78 15.85 -5.52
N VAL A 328 -10.52 15.44 -5.64
CA VAL A 328 -9.38 16.17 -5.06
C VAL A 328 -9.30 17.60 -5.61
N GLY A 329 -9.18 18.58 -4.72
CA GLY A 329 -9.17 20.01 -4.99
C GLY A 329 -10.55 20.63 -5.22
N SER A 330 -11.64 19.88 -5.03
CA SER A 330 -13.00 20.40 -5.21
C SER A 330 -13.48 21.24 -4.03
N ASP A 331 -14.50 22.08 -4.28
CA ASP A 331 -15.16 22.87 -3.22
C ASP A 331 -15.82 21.96 -2.16
N ASP A 332 -16.22 20.74 -2.54
CA ASP A 332 -16.88 19.78 -1.66
C ASP A 332 -15.88 19.03 -0.79
N GLU A 333 -14.72 18.66 -1.35
CA GLU A 333 -13.59 18.15 -0.57
C GLU A 333 -13.15 19.19 0.48
N GLU A 334 -12.97 20.46 0.10
CA GLU A 334 -12.60 21.54 1.03
C GLU A 334 -13.66 21.79 2.11
N PHE A 335 -14.94 21.69 1.75
CA PHE A 335 -16.05 21.84 2.69
C PHE A 335 -16.12 20.68 3.69
N GLY A 336 -15.93 19.44 3.24
CA GLY A 336 -15.80 18.25 4.09
C GLY A 336 -14.55 18.31 4.98
N ARG A 337 -13.39 18.67 4.41
CA ARG A 337 -12.11 18.84 5.10
C ARG A 337 -12.21 19.75 6.30
N THR A 338 -13.01 20.81 6.19
CA THR A 338 -13.22 21.81 7.25
C THR A 338 -14.43 21.51 8.14
N CYS A 339 -14.98 20.30 8.10
CA CYS A 339 -16.15 19.88 8.87
C CYS A 339 -17.32 20.86 8.69
N GLY A 340 -17.65 21.19 7.44
CA GLY A 340 -18.67 22.17 7.09
C GLY A 340 -18.28 23.62 7.44
N GLY A 341 -16.98 23.92 7.50
CA GLY A 341 -16.44 25.24 7.87
C GLY A 341 -16.32 25.49 9.38
N THR A 342 -16.37 24.44 10.20
CA THR A 342 -16.25 24.53 11.66
C THR A 342 -14.84 24.26 12.19
N ALA A 343 -13.99 23.62 11.39
CA ALA A 343 -12.58 23.35 11.66
C ALA A 343 -11.66 24.08 10.67
N ASP A 344 -10.37 24.23 11.01
CA ASP A 344 -9.33 24.70 10.09
C ASP A 344 -8.88 23.62 9.07
N GLY A 345 -9.48 22.44 9.22
CA GLY A 345 -9.28 21.23 8.43
C GLY A 345 -7.97 20.51 8.70
N THR A 346 -7.45 20.67 9.92
CA THR A 346 -6.52 19.73 10.55
C THR A 346 -7.18 18.40 10.93
N THR A 347 -8.50 18.36 11.03
CA THR A 347 -9.34 17.19 11.33
C THR A 347 -10.00 16.60 10.07
N ALA A 348 -9.30 16.66 8.93
CA ALA A 348 -9.84 16.20 7.66
C ALA A 348 -10.19 14.71 7.70
N GLY A 349 -11.45 14.36 7.41
CA GLY A 349 -11.95 12.98 7.48
C GLY A 349 -12.11 12.42 8.90
N LEU A 350 -12.03 13.27 9.93
CA LEU A 350 -12.18 12.94 11.35
C LEU A 350 -13.14 13.91 12.08
N CYS A 351 -14.07 14.52 11.36
CA CYS A 351 -15.06 15.44 11.90
C CYS A 351 -16.00 14.76 12.91
N SER A 352 -16.32 13.48 12.71
CA SER A 352 -17.16 12.70 13.63
C SER A 352 -16.41 12.25 14.89
N ASP A 353 -15.07 12.15 14.85
CA ASP A 353 -14.21 11.75 15.97
C ASP A 353 -12.91 12.59 16.03
N PRO A 354 -12.99 13.87 16.44
CA PRO A 354 -11.86 14.81 16.36
C PRO A 354 -10.77 14.61 17.43
N ASP A 355 -10.93 13.62 18.33
CA ASP A 355 -10.01 13.34 19.43
C ASP A 355 -9.06 12.15 19.15
N GLN A 356 -9.11 11.56 17.95
CA GLN A 356 -8.21 10.48 17.49
C GLN A 356 -6.92 11.01 16.88
#